data_AF-A0A661DQN8-F1
#
_entry.id   AF-A0A661DQN8-F1
#
_cell.length_a   1.000
_cell.length_b   1.000
_cell.length_c   1.000
_cell.angle_alpha   90.00
_cell.angle_beta   90.00
_cell.angle_gamma   90.00
#
_symmetry.space_group_name_H-M   'P 1'
#
loop_
_entity.id
_entity.type
_entity.pdbx_description
1 polymer ?
#
loop_
_entity_poly.entity_id
_entity_poly.type
_entity_poly.pdbx_seq_one_letter_code
_entity_poly.pdbx_strand_id
1 'polypeptide(L)'
;MSINIRERDRVIALAALMQVVTLVQQIAQTGQVNQAEFETLLNSLLETNATNTEAVYGNLSQLQTGIKQLNNQLSKKKDKKDV
;
A
#
# COMPACT_ATOMS: atom_id res chain seq x y z
N MET A 1 -22.43 -4.04 -7.86
CA MET A 1 -21.91 -3.50 -6.60
C MET A 1 -21.10 -2.26 -6.96
N SER A 2 -21.65 -1.07 -6.72
CA SER A 2 -20.97 0.19 -7.09
C SER A 2 -19.84 0.43 -6.09
N ILE A 3 -18.59 0.24 -6.51
CA ILE A 3 -17.43 0.60 -5.68
C ILE A 3 -17.43 2.13 -5.58
N ASN A 4 -17.56 2.65 -4.36
CA ASN A 4 -17.47 4.08 -4.12
C ASN A 4 -16.04 4.55 -4.39
N ILE A 5 -15.88 5.53 -5.27
CA ILE A 5 -14.56 6.03 -5.72
C ILE A 5 -13.74 6.51 -4.50
N ARG A 6 -14.38 7.17 -3.52
CA ARG A 6 -13.70 7.61 -2.30
C ARG A 6 -13.19 6.46 -1.44
N GLU A 7 -13.92 5.34 -1.41
CA GLU A 7 -13.48 4.15 -0.66
C GLU A 7 -12.30 3.49 -1.36
N ARG A 8 -12.32 3.43 -2.70
CA ARG A 8 -11.19 2.96 -3.49
C ARG A 8 -9.94 3.80 -3.24
N ASP A 9 -10.05 5.13 -3.30
CA ASP A 9 -8.91 6.04 -3.08
C ASP A 9 -8.29 5.85 -1.68
N ARG A 10 -9.12 5.68 -0.66
CA ARG A 10 -8.68 5.40 0.72
C ARG A 10 -7.95 4.06 0.81
N VAL A 11 -8.46 3.02 0.16
CA VAL A 11 -7.81 1.70 0.14
C VAL A 11 -6.46 1.77 -0.54
N ILE A 12 -6.33 2.52 -1.65
CA ILE A 12 -5.06 2.72 -2.35
C ILE A 12 -4.05 3.43 -1.43
N ALA A 13 -4.45 4.54 -0.80
CA ALA A 13 -3.58 5.29 0.10
C ALA A 13 -3.14 4.45 1.32
N LEU A 14 -4.05 3.67 1.90
CA LEU A 14 -3.72 2.77 3.02
C LEU A 14 -2.79 1.63 2.58
N ALA A 15 -2.97 1.09 1.38
CA ALA A 15 -2.07 0.09 0.84
C ALA A 15 -0.66 0.66 0.66
N ALA A 16 -0.53 1.87 0.09
CA ALA A 16 0.76 2.54 -0.03
C ALA A 16 1.44 2.75 1.34
N LEU A 17 0.69 3.19 2.36
CA LEU A 17 1.18 3.31 3.73
C LEU A 17 1.71 1.98 4.28
N MET A 18 0.95 0.89 4.10
CA MET A 18 1.36 -0.44 4.54
C MET A 18 2.64 -0.91 3.82
N GLN A 19 2.79 -0.57 2.55
CA GLN A 19 4.02 -0.85 1.80
C GLN A 19 5.21 -0.09 2.37
N VAL A 20 5.08 1.21 2.64
CA VAL A 20 6.13 2.04 3.27
C VAL A 20 6.58 1.42 4.60
N VAL A 21 5.63 1.08 5.48
CA VAL A 21 5.94 0.47 6.78
C VAL A 21 6.69 -0.85 6.62
N THR A 22 6.29 -1.67 5.64
CA THR A 22 6.95 -2.95 5.34
C THR A 22 8.38 -2.75 4.86
N LEU A 23 8.62 -1.78 3.96
CA LEU A 23 9.96 -1.49 3.46
C LEU A 23 10.88 -0.94 4.55
N VAL A 24 10.38 -0.04 5.42
CA VAL A 24 11.15 0.47 6.56
C VAL A 24 11.53 -0.68 7.51
N GLN A 25 10.59 -1.59 7.80
CA GLN A 25 10.87 -2.77 8.61
C GLN A 25 11.92 -3.67 7.95
N GLN A 26 11.83 -3.90 6.63
CA GLN A 26 12.80 -4.70 5.90
C GLN A 26 14.20 -4.10 5.98
N ILE A 27 14.34 -2.79 5.75
CA ILE A 27 15.61 -2.06 5.87
C ILE A 27 16.17 -2.21 7.29
N ALA A 28 15.35 -2.05 8.32
CA ALA A 28 15.80 -2.18 9.71
C ALA A 28 16.28 -3.60 10.05
N GLN A 29 15.72 -4.64 9.43
CA GLN A 29 16.05 -6.04 9.72
C GLN A 29 17.20 -6.59 8.87
N THR A 30 17.29 -6.21 7.60
CA THR A 30 18.19 -6.83 6.62
C THR A 30 19.19 -5.86 6.02
N GLY A 31 18.99 -4.54 6.21
CA GLY A 31 19.75 -3.50 5.51
C GLY A 31 19.44 -3.41 4.01
N GLN A 32 18.45 -4.16 3.51
CA GLN A 32 18.09 -4.22 2.09
C GLN A 32 16.62 -3.84 1.88
N VAL A 33 16.30 -3.33 0.69
CA VAL A 33 14.94 -2.94 0.31
C VAL A 33 14.62 -3.44 -1.09
N ASN A 34 13.35 -3.76 -1.35
CA ASN A 34 12.90 -3.95 -2.73
C ASN A 34 12.95 -2.61 -3.46
N GLN A 35 13.91 -2.47 -4.38
CA GLN A 35 14.18 -1.21 -5.05
C GLN A 35 13.00 -0.72 -5.90
N ALA A 36 12.29 -1.61 -6.58
CA ALA A 36 11.15 -1.21 -7.42
C ALA A 36 9.99 -0.63 -6.60
N GLU A 37 9.71 -1.24 -5.43
CA GLU A 37 8.67 -0.75 -4.52
C GLU A 37 9.09 0.56 -3.84
N PHE A 38 10.38 0.68 -3.51
CA PHE A 38 10.94 1.89 -2.94
C PHE A 38 10.90 3.08 -3.92
N GLU A 39 11.32 2.86 -5.16
CA GLU A 39 11.27 3.86 -6.24
C GLU A 39 9.82 4.30 -6.51
N THR A 40 8.86 3.37 -6.52
CA THR A 40 7.44 3.69 -6.68
C THR A 40 6.98 4.69 -5.61
N LEU A 41 7.32 4.42 -4.33
CA LEU A 41 6.91 5.28 -3.22
C LEU A 41 7.63 6.62 -3.22
N LEU A 42 8.90 6.67 -3.61
CA LEU A 42 9.62 7.94 -3.78
C LEU A 42 9.05 8.77 -4.93
N ASN A 43 8.80 8.16 -6.08
CA ASN A 43 8.19 8.84 -7.23
C ASN A 43 6.81 9.40 -6.88
N SER A 44 6.04 8.71 -6.02
CA SER A 44 4.74 9.20 -5.56
C SER A 44 4.80 10.52 -4.79
N LEU A 45 5.93 10.86 -4.17
CA LEU A 45 6.13 12.14 -3.49
C LEU A 45 6.35 13.30 -4.48
N LEU A 46 6.82 12.99 -5.68
CA LEU A 46 7.13 13.95 -6.74
C LEU A 46 5.96 14.11 -7.73
N GLU A 47 5.02 13.17 -7.71
CA GLU A 47 3.84 13.21 -8.58
C GLU A 47 2.81 14.22 -8.06
N THR A 48 2.89 15.43 -8.60
CA THR A 48 2.05 16.57 -8.20
C THR A 48 0.80 16.76 -9.08
N ASN A 49 0.73 16.12 -10.24
CA ASN A 49 -0.32 16.32 -11.24
C ASN A 49 -0.95 14.99 -11.70
N ALA A 50 -1.14 14.05 -10.77
CA ALA A 50 -1.79 12.78 -11.05
C ALA A 50 -3.27 12.94 -11.42
N THR A 51 -3.71 12.19 -12.43
CA THR A 51 -5.10 12.21 -12.93
C THR A 51 -6.08 11.48 -11.98
N ASN A 52 -5.58 10.58 -11.13
CA ASN A 52 -6.33 9.89 -10.09
C ASN A 52 -5.38 9.31 -9.02
N THR A 53 -5.91 8.78 -7.92
CA THR A 53 -5.10 8.25 -6.81
C THR A 53 -4.22 7.06 -7.21
N GLU A 54 -4.61 6.26 -8.20
CA GLU A 54 -3.79 5.15 -8.70
C GLU A 54 -2.56 5.66 -9.47
N ALA A 55 -2.72 6.72 -10.27
CA ALA A 55 -1.66 7.33 -11.07
C ALA A 55 -0.54 7.93 -10.20
N VAL A 56 -0.84 8.35 -8.97
CA VAL A 56 0.17 8.80 -7.98
C VAL A 56 1.24 7.73 -7.74
N TYR A 57 0.87 6.46 -7.85
CA TYR A 57 1.76 5.32 -7.62
C TYR A 57 2.08 4.56 -8.92
N GLY A 58 1.85 5.17 -10.09
CA GLY A 58 2.06 4.58 -11.42
C GLY A 58 1.02 3.52 -11.80
N ASN A 59 0.97 2.40 -11.09
CA ASN A 59 -0.03 1.34 -11.29
C ASN A 59 -0.35 0.61 -9.98
N LEU A 60 -1.59 0.15 -9.81
CA LEU A 60 -2.01 -0.66 -8.66
C LEU A 60 -1.12 -1.90 -8.40
N SER A 61 -0.57 -2.49 -9.46
CA SER A 61 0.34 -3.65 -9.36
C SER A 61 1.61 -3.32 -8.57
N GLN A 62 2.04 -2.04 -8.57
CA GLN A 62 3.20 -1.60 -7.79
C GLN A 62 2.90 -1.48 -6.29
N LEU A 63 1.64 -1.56 -5.88
CA LEU A 63 1.20 -1.57 -4.48
C LEU A 63 0.83 -2.97 -3.96
N GLN A 64 1.19 -4.03 -4.69
CA GLN A 64 0.74 -5.39 -4.38
C GLN A 64 1.11 -5.83 -2.95
N THR A 65 2.32 -5.51 -2.47
CA THR A 65 2.75 -5.83 -1.11
C THR A 65 1.92 -5.07 -0.10
N GLY A 66 1.73 -3.76 -0.30
CA GLY A 66 0.87 -2.93 0.53
C GLY A 66 -0.57 -3.45 0.65
N ILE A 67 -1.17 -3.84 -0.48
CA ILE A 67 -2.53 -4.41 -0.53
C ILE A 67 -2.59 -5.73 0.25
N LYS A 68 -1.62 -6.63 0.06
CA LYS A 68 -1.54 -7.89 0.80
C LYS A 68 -1.42 -7.65 2.31
N GLN A 69 -0.56 -6.72 2.71
CA GLN A 69 -0.35 -6.39 4.13
C GLN A 69 -1.58 -5.75 4.75
N LEU A 70 -2.22 -4.83 4.04
CA LEU A 70 -3.49 -4.23 4.46
C LEU A 70 -4.57 -5.30 4.68
N ASN A 71 -4.72 -6.21 3.70
CA ASN A 71 -5.67 -7.32 3.82
C ASN A 71 -5.36 -8.23 5.02
N ASN A 72 -4.09 -8.56 5.24
CA ASN A 72 -3.67 -9.36 6.39
C ASN A 72 -4.02 -8.69 7.71
N GLN A 73 -3.79 -7.38 7.85
CA GLN A 73 -4.10 -6.65 9.08
C GLN A 73 -5.60 -6.55 9.36
N LEU A 74 -6.41 -6.36 8.32
CA LEU A 74 -7.87 -6.34 8.44
C LEU A 74 -8.44 -7.73 8.73
N SER A 75 -7.86 -8.78 8.13
CA SER A 75 -8.29 -10.18 8.29
C SER A 75 -7.95 -10.75 9.66
N LYS A 76 -6.81 -10.35 10.27
CA LYS A 76 -6.39 -10.80 11.61
C LYS A 76 -7.41 -10.51 12.72
N LYS A 77 -8.31 -9.54 12.54
CA LYS A 77 -9.38 -9.25 13.52
C LYS A 77 -10.56 -10.22 13.45
N LYS A 78 -10.67 -11.07 12.43
CA LYS A 78 -11.80 -11.98 12.23
C LYS A 78 -11.67 -13.30 12.98
N ASP A 79 -10.46 -13.63 13.46
CA ASP A 79 -10.14 -14.93 14.09
C ASP A 79 -10.28 -14.92 15.64
N LYS A 80 -10.45 -13.74 16.26
CA LYS A 80 -10.74 -13.62 17.71
C LYS A 80 -12.23 -13.37 17.95
N LYS A 81 -13.09 -14.32 17.56
CA LYS A 81 -14.47 -14.35 18.03
C LYS A 81 -15.10 -15.74 17.97
N ASP A 82 -14.52 -16.70 18.68
CA ASP A 82 -15.24 -17.86 19.20
C ASP A 82 -14.72 -18.11 20.62
N VAL A 83 -15.53 -17.75 21.61
CA VAL A 83 -15.48 -18.21 23.00
C VAL A 83 -16.62 -19.19 23.20
#